data_AF-A0A661GE30-F1
#
_entry.id   AF-A0A661GE30-F1
#
_cell.length_a   1.000
_cell.length_b   1.000
_cell.length_c   1.000
_cell.angle_alpha   90.00
_cell.angle_beta   90.00
_cell.angle_gamma   90.00
#
_symmetry.space_group_name_H-M   'P 1'
#
loop_
_entity.id
_entity.type
_entity.pdbx_description
1 polymer ?
#
loop_
_entity_poly.entity_id
_entity_poly.type
_entity_poly.pdbx_seq_one_letter_code
_entity_poly.pdbx_strand_id
1 'polypeptide(L)'
;MNAAANAEAIAYVRNKLRWMRSQQIWPNGLRYLWTDAFGVVLLVSLFEELGERPFLDDAEWLVADVNRVLGRPLGIRIGEEPDRDGQYFHYLAMWLFALAMLGRHIPDYKQLGIDLARQIHEPFLVRGRGVIWKMQEDLSGPYPGVGFGAMDAYDGYVSYRMLDDDALSSEIADMQTLIDEYNPTLNITQDLGIGMMLWLTHFFPTEEWAKLQKQRCLETLDSMWNSAGYFCREPYLPDTRFAFTNFGVSVGLQAVCKMPERVRQLNEYFESYRSGDEYDQAAITHVMECSSHLPGCLINQTTRESHN
;
A
#
# COMPACT_ATOMS: atom_id res chain seq x y z
N MET A 1 17.40 -10.29 4.96
CA MET A 1 17.85 -10.33 6.35
C MET A 1 18.60 -11.62 6.57
N ASN A 2 19.51 -11.72 7.55
CA ASN A 2 19.98 -13.05 7.95
C ASN A 2 18.78 -13.91 8.40
N ALA A 3 18.80 -15.21 8.13
CA ALA A 3 17.71 -16.18 8.34
C ALA A 3 17.09 -16.11 9.76
N ALA A 4 17.89 -15.80 10.78
CA ALA A 4 17.41 -15.63 12.15
C ALA A 4 16.45 -14.44 12.32
N ALA A 5 16.78 -13.28 11.74
CA ALA A 5 15.92 -12.09 11.79
C ALA A 5 14.64 -12.29 10.96
N ASN A 6 14.72 -13.03 9.85
CA ASN A 6 13.53 -13.41 9.08
C ASN A 6 12.58 -14.32 9.88
N ALA A 7 13.14 -15.31 10.59
CA ALA A 7 12.35 -16.20 11.46
C ALA A 7 11.67 -15.45 12.62
N GLU A 8 12.35 -14.46 13.20
CA GLU A 8 11.79 -13.59 14.23
C GLU A 8 10.64 -12.73 13.70
N ALA A 9 10.81 -12.09 12.53
CA ALA A 9 9.76 -11.33 11.86
C ALA A 9 8.52 -12.20 11.55
N ILE A 10 8.71 -13.40 11.02
CA ILE A 10 7.62 -14.34 10.75
C ILE A 10 6.90 -14.72 12.05
N ALA A 11 7.63 -15.03 13.12
CA ALA A 11 7.04 -15.39 14.41
C ALA A 11 6.22 -14.22 14.98
N TYR A 12 6.75 -13.00 14.90
CA TYR A 12 6.08 -11.77 15.32
C TYR A 12 4.75 -11.60 14.56
N VAL A 13 4.80 -11.62 13.23
CA VAL A 13 3.61 -11.44 12.38
C VAL A 13 2.55 -12.51 12.66
N ARG A 14 2.93 -13.78 12.76
CA ARG A 14 1.98 -14.86 13.07
C ARG A 14 1.30 -14.66 14.41
N ASN A 15 2.05 -14.21 15.43
CA ASN A 15 1.47 -13.91 16.75
C ASN A 15 0.51 -12.72 16.67
N LYS A 16 0.88 -11.66 15.94
CA LYS A 16 0.03 -10.48 15.75
C LYS A 16 -1.26 -10.81 14.99
N LEU A 17 -1.19 -11.62 13.93
CA LEU A 17 -2.36 -12.12 13.20
C LEU A 17 -3.31 -12.93 14.10
N ARG A 18 -2.78 -13.84 14.93
CA ARG A 18 -3.60 -14.59 15.90
C ARG A 18 -4.24 -13.68 16.93
N TRP A 19 -3.50 -12.69 17.43
CA TRP A 19 -4.03 -11.71 18.36
C TRP A 19 -5.16 -10.90 17.74
N MET A 20 -5.00 -10.34 16.54
CA MET A 20 -6.05 -9.60 15.83
C MET A 20 -7.32 -10.44 15.65
N ARG A 21 -7.19 -11.71 15.27
CA ARG A 21 -8.32 -12.65 15.18
C ARG A 21 -9.02 -12.84 16.52
N SER A 22 -8.26 -13.06 17.60
CA SER A 22 -8.82 -13.22 18.95
C SER A 22 -9.57 -11.99 19.45
N GLN A 23 -9.14 -10.79 19.04
CA GLN A 23 -9.75 -9.52 19.39
C GLN A 23 -10.84 -9.09 18.40
N GLN A 24 -11.15 -9.91 17.38
CA GLN A 24 -12.10 -9.59 16.32
C GLN A 24 -11.75 -8.30 15.53
N ILE A 25 -10.47 -7.94 15.47
CA ILE A 25 -9.99 -6.74 14.75
C ILE A 25 -9.90 -7.03 13.24
N TRP A 26 -9.16 -8.07 12.88
CA TRP A 26 -8.96 -8.46 11.48
C TRP A 26 -8.68 -9.97 11.39
N PRO A 27 -9.22 -10.68 10.37
CA PRO A 27 -10.08 -10.18 9.30
C PRO A 27 -11.57 -10.19 9.66
N ASN A 28 -11.92 -10.25 10.95
CA ASN A 28 -13.32 -10.34 11.41
C ASN A 28 -14.03 -9.00 11.62
N GLY A 29 -13.29 -7.87 11.62
CA GLY A 29 -13.87 -6.53 11.71
C GLY A 29 -14.44 -6.03 10.37
N LEU A 30 -14.86 -4.77 10.36
CA LEU A 30 -15.39 -4.10 9.17
C LEU A 30 -14.33 -4.00 8.06
N ARG A 31 -14.76 -4.28 6.83
CA ARG A 31 -13.92 -4.23 5.63
C ARG A 31 -13.49 -2.82 5.32
N TYR A 32 -12.23 -2.73 4.91
CA TYR A 32 -11.60 -1.48 4.53
C TYR A 32 -10.52 -1.78 3.50
N LEU A 33 -10.78 -1.37 2.25
CA LEU A 33 -10.07 -1.86 1.08
C LEU A 33 -8.55 -1.72 1.17
N TRP A 34 -8.05 -0.61 1.70
CA TRP A 34 -6.61 -0.42 1.93
C TRP A 34 -6.04 -1.46 2.89
N THR A 35 -6.71 -1.71 4.02
CA THR A 35 -6.28 -2.70 5.00
C THR A 35 -6.31 -4.10 4.43
N ASP A 36 -7.39 -4.45 3.72
CA ASP A 36 -7.55 -5.77 3.14
C ASP A 36 -6.55 -6.02 1.99
N ALA A 37 -6.20 -4.99 1.21
CA ALA A 37 -5.16 -5.07 0.17
C ALA A 37 -3.78 -5.43 0.76
N PHE A 38 -3.35 -4.70 1.81
CA PHE A 38 -2.12 -5.05 2.54
C PHE A 38 -2.22 -6.44 3.18
N GLY A 39 -3.40 -6.81 3.68
CA GLY A 39 -3.66 -8.13 4.25
C GLY A 39 -3.46 -9.27 3.25
N VAL A 40 -3.98 -9.14 2.02
CA VAL A 40 -3.73 -10.12 0.94
C VAL A 40 -2.23 -10.24 0.65
N VAL A 41 -1.53 -9.11 0.49
CA VAL A 41 -0.08 -9.10 0.22
C VAL A 41 0.70 -9.77 1.36
N LEU A 42 0.32 -9.51 2.63
CA LEU A 42 0.93 -10.12 3.81
C LEU A 42 0.72 -11.64 3.84
N LEU A 43 -0.49 -12.12 3.54
CA LEU A 43 -0.80 -13.55 3.50
C LEU A 43 -0.03 -14.27 2.39
N VAL A 44 0.05 -13.69 1.20
CA VAL A 44 0.88 -14.23 0.11
C VAL A 44 2.36 -14.24 0.50
N SER A 45 2.83 -13.22 1.24
CA SER A 45 4.20 -13.18 1.76
C SER A 45 4.49 -14.33 2.72
N LEU A 46 3.58 -14.60 3.67
CA LEU A 46 3.73 -15.73 4.59
C LEU A 46 3.72 -17.07 3.86
N PHE A 47 2.92 -17.20 2.80
CA PHE A 47 2.98 -18.38 1.93
C PHE A 47 4.34 -18.52 1.24
N GLU A 48 4.90 -17.46 0.66
CA GLU A 48 6.21 -17.51 -0.01
C GLU A 48 7.35 -17.88 0.96
N GLU A 49 7.28 -17.42 2.21
CA GLU A 49 8.29 -17.70 3.23
C GLU A 49 8.17 -19.10 3.85
N LEU A 50 6.96 -19.66 3.96
CA LEU A 50 6.70 -20.90 4.72
C LEU A 50 6.25 -22.10 3.87
N GLY A 51 5.74 -21.86 2.66
CA GLY A 51 5.10 -22.90 1.84
C GLY A 51 3.80 -23.46 2.42
N GLU A 52 3.23 -22.81 3.45
CA GLU A 52 2.01 -23.25 4.14
C GLU A 52 0.77 -22.79 3.35
N ARG A 53 0.15 -23.72 2.60
CA ARG A 53 -1.07 -23.48 1.79
C ARG A 53 -2.20 -22.71 2.52
N PRO A 54 -2.48 -22.92 3.82
CA PRO A 54 -3.53 -22.18 4.51
C PRO A 54 -3.43 -20.64 4.40
N PHE A 55 -2.24 -20.07 4.20
CA PHE A 55 -2.11 -18.63 3.97
C PHE A 55 -2.65 -18.18 2.60
N LEU A 56 -2.52 -19.02 1.56
CA LEU A 56 -3.19 -18.74 0.28
C LEU A 56 -4.70 -18.90 0.41
N ASP A 57 -5.17 -19.94 1.11
CA ASP A 57 -6.61 -20.16 1.32
C ASP A 57 -7.24 -18.96 2.07
N ASP A 58 -6.54 -18.42 3.08
CA ASP A 58 -6.94 -17.19 3.79
C ASP A 58 -6.96 -15.97 2.85
N ALA A 59 -6.02 -15.86 1.89
CA ALA A 59 -5.97 -14.76 0.93
C ALA A 59 -7.12 -14.85 -0.11
N GLU A 60 -7.40 -16.04 -0.62
CA GLU A 60 -8.54 -16.31 -1.52
C GLU A 60 -9.87 -15.98 -0.82
N TRP A 61 -10.03 -16.43 0.42
CA TRP A 61 -11.20 -16.12 1.24
C TRP A 61 -11.37 -14.62 1.44
N LEU A 62 -10.28 -13.90 1.75
CA LEU A 62 -10.32 -12.46 1.96
C LEU A 62 -10.72 -11.71 0.69
N VAL A 63 -10.20 -12.10 -0.48
CA VAL A 63 -10.62 -11.52 -1.77
C VAL A 63 -12.11 -11.78 -2.03
N ALA A 64 -12.60 -12.99 -1.76
CA ALA A 64 -14.01 -13.32 -1.91
C ALA A 64 -14.89 -12.47 -0.97
N ASP A 65 -14.44 -12.24 0.26
CA ASP A 65 -15.20 -11.46 1.24
C ASP A 65 -15.21 -9.95 0.91
N VAL A 66 -14.08 -9.40 0.46
CA VAL A 66 -14.00 -8.02 -0.07
C VAL A 66 -14.94 -7.86 -1.26
N ASN A 67 -14.95 -8.80 -2.21
CA ASN A 67 -15.86 -8.75 -3.35
C ASN A 67 -17.34 -8.81 -2.92
N ARG A 68 -17.66 -9.64 -1.93
CA ARG A 68 -19.02 -9.78 -1.39
C ARG A 68 -19.50 -8.50 -0.70
N VAL A 69 -18.63 -7.82 0.04
CA VAL A 69 -18.99 -6.71 0.93
C VAL A 69 -18.80 -5.34 0.27
N LEU A 70 -17.62 -5.14 -0.33
CA LEU A 70 -17.21 -3.87 -0.91
C LEU A 70 -17.37 -3.82 -2.44
N GLY A 71 -17.54 -4.97 -3.10
CA GLY A 71 -17.71 -5.03 -4.55
C GLY A 71 -18.91 -4.19 -5.03
N ARG A 72 -18.73 -3.54 -6.18
CA ARG A 72 -19.76 -2.78 -6.89
C ARG A 72 -19.90 -3.32 -8.31
N PRO A 73 -20.97 -2.97 -9.04
CA PRO A 73 -21.09 -3.36 -10.45
C PRO A 73 -19.86 -2.96 -11.28
N LEU A 74 -19.26 -1.83 -10.93
CA LEU A 74 -17.95 -1.39 -11.40
C LEU A 74 -17.10 -1.01 -10.19
N GLY A 75 -15.92 -1.59 -10.07
CA GLY A 75 -14.99 -1.21 -9.01
C GLY A 75 -15.34 -1.74 -7.61
N ILE A 76 -14.74 -1.14 -6.59
CA ILE A 76 -14.80 -1.58 -5.19
C ILE A 76 -14.89 -0.34 -4.28
N ARG A 77 -15.84 -0.34 -3.35
CA ARG A 77 -16.02 0.72 -2.35
C ARG A 77 -14.85 0.78 -1.38
N ILE A 78 -14.59 1.96 -0.82
CA ILE A 78 -13.55 2.20 0.20
C ILE A 78 -13.69 1.29 1.43
N GLY A 79 -14.86 1.21 2.07
CA GLY A 79 -15.06 0.41 3.29
C GLY A 79 -16.51 0.37 3.77
N GLU A 80 -16.80 -0.43 4.79
CA GLU A 80 -18.18 -0.62 5.30
C GLU A 80 -18.71 0.56 6.12
N GLU A 81 -17.84 1.29 6.82
CA GLU A 81 -18.25 2.42 7.66
C GLU A 81 -19.02 3.48 6.82
N PRO A 82 -19.98 4.20 7.42
CA PRO A 82 -20.83 5.14 6.69
C PRO A 82 -20.07 6.24 5.93
N ASP A 83 -18.93 6.69 6.45
CA ASP A 83 -18.06 7.71 5.86
C ASP A 83 -17.03 7.15 4.86
N ARG A 84 -16.96 5.83 4.71
CA ARG A 84 -16.10 5.11 3.75
C ARG A 84 -16.85 4.76 2.48
N ASP A 85 -17.66 5.70 2.01
CA ASP A 85 -18.42 5.61 0.77
C ASP A 85 -17.60 6.04 -0.45
N GLY A 86 -18.07 5.71 -1.65
CA GLY A 86 -17.36 5.99 -2.89
C GLY A 86 -16.18 5.06 -3.11
N GLN A 87 -15.30 5.43 -4.05
CA GLN A 87 -14.14 4.65 -4.45
C GLN A 87 -12.89 5.55 -4.51
N TYR A 88 -11.78 5.10 -3.90
CA TYR A 88 -10.48 5.78 -3.98
C TYR A 88 -9.58 5.09 -5.00
N PHE A 89 -8.99 5.88 -5.90
CA PHE A 89 -8.14 5.32 -6.94
C PHE A 89 -6.90 4.63 -6.37
N HIS A 90 -6.16 5.29 -5.48
CA HIS A 90 -4.98 4.68 -4.85
C HIS A 90 -5.31 3.42 -4.02
N TYR A 91 -6.54 3.29 -3.47
CA TYR A 91 -6.94 2.05 -2.79
C TYR A 91 -7.20 0.92 -3.78
N LEU A 92 -7.85 1.25 -4.89
CA LEU A 92 -8.01 0.31 -5.99
C LEU A 92 -6.65 -0.10 -6.56
N ALA A 93 -5.71 0.83 -6.74
CA ALA A 93 -4.36 0.52 -7.21
C ALA A 93 -3.60 -0.42 -6.25
N MET A 94 -3.70 -0.20 -4.93
CA MET A 94 -3.13 -1.14 -3.95
C MET A 94 -3.83 -2.52 -4.00
N TRP A 95 -5.14 -2.55 -4.25
CA TRP A 95 -5.88 -3.80 -4.44
C TRP A 95 -5.46 -4.53 -5.73
N LEU A 96 -5.27 -3.82 -6.84
CA LEU A 96 -4.75 -4.36 -8.09
C LEU A 96 -3.36 -4.97 -7.89
N PHE A 97 -2.49 -4.29 -7.13
CA PHE A 97 -1.20 -4.84 -6.74
C PHE A 97 -1.35 -6.12 -5.91
N ALA A 98 -2.27 -6.15 -4.94
CA ALA A 98 -2.54 -7.35 -4.14
C ALA A 98 -3.02 -8.54 -4.99
N LEU A 99 -3.90 -8.29 -5.96
CA LEU A 99 -4.37 -9.28 -6.93
C LEU A 99 -3.23 -9.79 -7.83
N ALA A 100 -2.30 -8.91 -8.23
CA ALA A 100 -1.10 -9.31 -8.96
C ALA A 100 -0.22 -10.27 -8.13
N MET A 101 -0.04 -9.98 -6.83
CA MET A 101 0.77 -10.83 -5.95
C MET A 101 0.14 -12.21 -5.74
N LEU A 102 -1.17 -12.28 -5.52
CA LEU A 102 -1.90 -13.56 -5.44
C LEU A 102 -1.89 -14.29 -6.81
N GLY A 103 -2.00 -13.52 -7.89
CA GLY A 103 -1.96 -13.98 -9.28
C GLY A 103 -0.69 -14.73 -9.69
N ARG A 104 0.43 -14.51 -8.99
CA ARG A 104 1.68 -15.27 -9.19
C ARG A 104 1.53 -16.75 -8.84
N HIS A 105 0.60 -17.07 -7.94
CA HIS A 105 0.34 -18.42 -7.45
C HIS A 105 -0.98 -18.99 -7.97
N ILE A 106 -1.95 -18.11 -8.26
CA ILE A 106 -3.29 -18.48 -8.74
C ILE A 106 -3.68 -17.53 -9.90
N PRO A 107 -3.39 -17.91 -11.17
CA PRO A 107 -3.45 -17.00 -12.32
C PRO A 107 -4.78 -16.25 -12.53
N ASP A 108 -5.91 -16.83 -12.11
CA ASP A 108 -7.23 -16.21 -12.26
C ASP A 108 -7.34 -14.84 -11.54
N TYR A 109 -6.60 -14.65 -10.44
CA TYR A 109 -6.59 -13.35 -9.73
C TYR A 109 -5.84 -12.26 -10.48
N LYS A 110 -4.84 -12.62 -11.31
CA LYS A 110 -4.21 -11.67 -12.24
C LYS A 110 -5.24 -11.18 -13.26
N GLN A 111 -6.02 -12.10 -13.84
CA GLN A 111 -7.07 -11.75 -14.79
C GLN A 111 -8.15 -10.88 -14.15
N LEU A 112 -8.57 -11.20 -12.92
CA LEU A 112 -9.50 -10.37 -12.15
C LEU A 112 -8.98 -8.94 -11.97
N GLY A 113 -7.67 -8.77 -11.70
CA GLY A 113 -7.05 -7.46 -11.60
C GLY A 113 -7.07 -6.69 -12.93
N ILE A 114 -6.76 -7.35 -14.05
CA ILE A 114 -6.83 -6.72 -15.39
C ILE A 114 -8.25 -6.25 -15.69
N ASP A 115 -9.24 -7.09 -15.42
CA ASP A 115 -10.65 -6.76 -15.67
C ASP A 115 -11.11 -5.58 -14.78
N LEU A 116 -10.69 -5.55 -13.51
CA LEU A 116 -10.97 -4.45 -12.60
C LEU A 116 -10.30 -3.15 -13.05
N ALA A 117 -9.02 -3.20 -13.47
CA ALA A 117 -8.30 -2.03 -13.98
C ALA A 117 -9.04 -1.38 -15.15
N ARG A 118 -9.53 -2.18 -16.10
CA ARG A 118 -10.32 -1.71 -17.25
C ARG A 118 -11.66 -1.08 -16.86
N GLN A 119 -12.30 -1.55 -15.79
CA GLN A 119 -13.54 -0.96 -15.30
C GLN A 119 -13.34 0.43 -14.72
N ILE A 120 -12.23 0.64 -14.00
CA ILE A 120 -12.01 1.86 -13.21
C ILE A 120 -11.17 2.91 -13.94
N HIS A 121 -10.38 2.54 -14.95
CA HIS A 121 -9.42 3.46 -15.56
C HIS A 121 -10.10 4.71 -16.16
N GLU A 122 -11.03 4.51 -17.11
CA GLU A 122 -11.71 5.62 -17.80
C GLU A 122 -12.52 6.53 -16.86
N PRO A 123 -13.32 6.02 -15.90
CA PRO A 123 -14.06 6.90 -14.99
C PRO A 123 -13.16 7.82 -14.15
N PHE A 124 -11.99 7.35 -13.75
CA PHE A 124 -11.08 8.08 -12.88
C PHE A 124 -10.13 9.02 -13.64
N LEU A 125 -9.79 8.70 -14.89
CA LEU A 125 -8.82 9.45 -15.69
C LEU A 125 -9.42 10.72 -16.30
N VAL A 126 -8.71 11.84 -16.15
CA VAL A 126 -8.89 13.02 -16.98
C VAL A 126 -7.60 13.28 -17.75
N ARG A 127 -7.59 12.87 -19.02
CA ARG A 127 -6.41 12.95 -19.90
C ARG A 127 -5.78 14.34 -19.92
N GLY A 128 -4.46 14.38 -19.72
CA GLY A 128 -3.67 15.62 -19.65
C GLY A 128 -3.98 16.51 -18.44
N ARG A 129 -4.70 16.02 -17.42
CA ARG A 129 -4.95 16.76 -16.18
C ARG A 129 -4.67 15.98 -14.90
N GLY A 130 -4.94 14.68 -14.88
CA GLY A 130 -4.69 13.85 -13.70
C GLY A 130 -5.72 12.75 -13.50
N VAL A 131 -5.59 12.07 -12.37
CA VAL A 131 -6.51 11.03 -11.90
C VAL A 131 -7.34 11.61 -10.76
N ILE A 132 -8.67 11.56 -10.86
CA ILE A 132 -9.58 12.02 -9.80
C ILE A 132 -9.37 11.12 -8.58
N TRP A 133 -9.10 11.65 -7.38
CA TRP A 133 -8.73 10.75 -6.26
C TRP A 133 -9.92 9.99 -5.64
N LYS A 134 -11.15 10.52 -5.76
CA LYS A 134 -12.38 9.88 -5.25
C LYS A 134 -13.53 9.97 -6.24
N MET A 135 -14.17 8.84 -6.51
CA MET A 135 -15.40 8.73 -7.30
C MET A 135 -16.59 8.31 -6.44
N GLN A 136 -17.80 8.55 -6.94
CA GLN A 136 -19.02 7.94 -6.40
C GLN A 136 -18.99 6.40 -6.54
N GLU A 137 -19.78 5.68 -5.74
CA GLU A 137 -19.73 4.20 -5.70
C GLU A 137 -20.07 3.52 -7.02
N ASP A 138 -20.91 4.15 -7.83
CA ASP A 138 -21.32 3.66 -9.15
C ASP A 138 -20.44 4.20 -10.29
N LEU A 139 -19.39 4.97 -9.95
CA LEU A 139 -18.50 5.66 -10.89
C LEU A 139 -19.21 6.64 -11.83
N SER A 140 -20.43 7.10 -11.51
CA SER A 140 -21.19 8.05 -12.34
C SER A 140 -20.54 9.44 -12.43
N GLY A 141 -19.63 9.77 -11.50
CA GLY A 141 -18.83 10.98 -11.56
C GLY A 141 -17.95 11.18 -10.33
N PRO A 142 -17.16 12.28 -10.32
CA PRO A 142 -16.34 12.67 -9.17
C PRO A 142 -17.20 12.81 -7.92
N TYR A 143 -16.64 12.43 -6.78
CA TYR A 143 -17.27 12.72 -5.50
C TYR A 143 -17.30 14.25 -5.27
N PRO A 144 -18.31 14.83 -4.61
CA PRO A 144 -18.39 16.28 -4.43
C PRO A 144 -17.16 16.89 -3.74
N GLY A 145 -16.61 17.96 -4.32
CA GLY A 145 -15.51 18.74 -3.74
C GLY A 145 -14.11 18.13 -3.91
N VAL A 146 -13.98 17.06 -4.69
CA VAL A 146 -12.70 16.36 -4.87
C VAL A 146 -11.96 16.87 -6.11
N GLY A 147 -10.64 16.65 -6.14
CA GLY A 147 -9.74 17.09 -7.21
C GLY A 147 -8.92 15.92 -7.75
N PHE A 148 -7.73 16.23 -8.26
CA PHE A 148 -6.78 15.22 -8.70
C PHE A 148 -5.92 14.75 -7.54
N GLY A 149 -5.65 13.45 -7.54
CA GLY A 149 -4.70 12.84 -6.63
C GLY A 149 -3.27 13.12 -7.05
N ALA A 150 -2.40 13.41 -6.07
CA ALA A 150 -1.02 13.80 -6.33
C ALA A 150 -0.14 12.62 -6.78
N MET A 151 -0.47 11.41 -6.32
CA MET A 151 0.32 10.19 -6.54
C MET A 151 -0.42 9.16 -7.39
N ASP A 152 -1.72 9.34 -7.60
CA ASP A 152 -2.60 8.33 -8.17
C ASP A 152 -2.16 7.88 -9.58
N ALA A 153 -1.50 8.74 -10.37
CA ALA A 153 -0.89 8.34 -11.64
C ALA A 153 0.25 7.32 -11.46
N TYR A 154 1.06 7.49 -10.41
CA TYR A 154 2.16 6.57 -10.05
C TYR A 154 1.62 5.26 -9.49
N ASP A 155 0.60 5.33 -8.62
CA ASP A 155 -0.08 4.15 -8.10
C ASP A 155 -0.68 3.30 -9.23
N GLY A 156 -1.36 3.95 -10.18
CA GLY A 156 -1.91 3.31 -11.38
C GLY A 156 -0.83 2.72 -12.27
N TYR A 157 0.20 3.51 -12.60
CA TYR A 157 1.32 3.07 -13.42
C TYR A 157 1.96 1.78 -12.87
N VAL A 158 2.35 1.77 -11.60
CA VAL A 158 3.01 0.61 -11.00
C VAL A 158 2.05 -0.57 -10.92
N SER A 159 0.82 -0.38 -10.43
CA SER A 159 -0.12 -1.49 -10.26
C SER A 159 -0.54 -2.14 -11.58
N TYR A 160 -0.72 -1.36 -12.65
CA TYR A 160 -1.02 -1.89 -13.99
C TYR A 160 0.14 -2.71 -14.56
N ARG A 161 1.38 -2.21 -14.43
CA ARG A 161 2.58 -2.94 -14.88
C ARG A 161 2.83 -4.21 -14.07
N MET A 162 2.49 -4.19 -12.78
CA MET A 162 2.57 -5.38 -11.94
C MET A 162 1.53 -6.43 -12.29
N LEU A 163 0.39 -6.02 -12.88
CA LEU A 163 -0.54 -6.93 -13.52
C LEU A 163 0.02 -7.38 -14.86
N ASP A 164 -0.01 -6.55 -15.90
CA ASP A 164 0.39 -6.99 -17.24
C ASP A 164 0.70 -5.80 -18.17
N ASP A 165 1.96 -5.70 -18.61
CA ASP A 165 2.45 -4.60 -19.48
C ASP A 165 1.73 -4.59 -20.84
N ASP A 166 1.40 -5.75 -21.41
CA ASP A 166 0.79 -5.84 -22.73
C ASP A 166 -0.73 -5.59 -22.67
N ALA A 167 -1.42 -6.26 -21.74
CA ALA A 167 -2.87 -6.21 -21.64
C ALA A 167 -3.43 -4.85 -21.17
N LEU A 168 -2.61 -4.04 -20.49
CA LEU A 168 -2.94 -2.69 -19.98
C LEU A 168 -2.06 -1.60 -20.61
N SER A 169 -1.43 -1.88 -21.76
CA SER A 169 -0.49 -0.97 -22.42
C SER A 169 -1.05 0.44 -22.66
N SER A 170 -2.33 0.58 -23.00
CA SER A 170 -2.99 1.88 -23.16
C SER A 170 -3.09 2.65 -21.84
N GLU A 171 -3.54 1.98 -20.78
CA GLU A 171 -3.75 2.54 -19.46
C GLU A 171 -2.41 2.94 -18.82
N ILE A 172 -1.36 2.13 -19.03
CA ILE A 172 0.02 2.42 -18.62
C ILE A 172 0.55 3.67 -19.33
N ALA A 173 0.30 3.81 -20.63
CA ALA A 173 0.74 4.99 -21.39
C ALA A 173 0.03 6.28 -20.94
N ASP A 174 -1.27 6.21 -20.62
CA ASP A 174 -2.01 7.34 -20.05
C ASP A 174 -1.42 7.76 -18.70
N MET A 175 -1.08 6.80 -17.82
CA MET A 175 -0.44 7.08 -16.52
C MET A 175 0.98 7.64 -16.67
N GLN A 176 1.79 7.09 -17.58
CA GLN A 176 3.14 7.59 -17.87
C GLN A 176 3.11 9.05 -18.33
N THR A 177 2.16 9.41 -19.19
CA THR A 177 2.01 10.79 -19.69
C THR A 177 1.78 11.77 -18.53
N LEU A 178 0.93 11.41 -17.57
CA LEU A 178 0.68 12.22 -16.38
C LEU A 178 1.91 12.31 -15.47
N ILE A 179 2.64 11.21 -15.29
CA ILE A 179 3.89 11.20 -14.53
C ILE A 179 4.89 12.16 -15.15
N ASP A 180 5.12 12.07 -16.47
CA ASP A 180 6.09 12.91 -17.16
C ASP A 180 5.75 14.41 -17.06
N GLU A 181 4.46 14.75 -17.08
CA GLU A 181 3.97 16.12 -16.93
C GLU A 181 4.17 16.68 -15.51
N TYR A 182 3.79 15.91 -14.48
CA TYR A 182 3.72 16.42 -13.10
C TYR A 182 4.95 16.11 -12.24
N ASN A 183 5.77 15.14 -12.61
CA ASN A 183 6.93 14.72 -11.82
C ASN A 183 7.90 15.87 -11.46
N PRO A 184 8.23 16.83 -12.36
CA PRO A 184 9.14 17.91 -12.01
C PRO A 184 8.65 18.77 -10.84
N THR A 185 7.34 18.94 -10.68
CA THR A 185 6.73 19.85 -9.70
C THR A 185 6.14 19.14 -8.48
N LEU A 186 5.94 17.81 -8.55
CA LEU A 186 5.41 17.03 -7.43
C LEU A 186 6.35 17.09 -6.22
N ASN A 187 5.80 17.52 -5.08
CA ASN A 187 6.45 17.52 -3.78
C ASN A 187 5.53 16.88 -2.75
N ILE A 188 6.00 15.82 -2.09
CA ILE A 188 5.23 15.04 -1.12
C ILE A 188 5.84 15.30 0.26
N THR A 189 5.05 15.86 1.17
CA THR A 189 5.52 16.27 2.51
C THR A 189 4.94 15.42 3.63
N GLN A 190 3.96 14.59 3.33
CA GLN A 190 3.21 13.83 4.33
C GLN A 190 3.74 12.40 4.46
N ASP A 191 3.90 11.94 5.71
CA ASP A 191 4.55 10.68 6.09
C ASP A 191 4.14 9.46 5.24
N LEU A 192 2.88 9.05 5.27
CA LEU A 192 2.40 7.89 4.50
C LEU A 192 2.66 8.06 3.01
N GLY A 193 2.35 9.22 2.43
CA GLY A 193 2.59 9.50 1.01
C GLY A 193 4.06 9.34 0.63
N ILE A 194 4.99 9.81 1.48
CA ILE A 194 6.42 9.63 1.25
C ILE A 194 6.81 8.14 1.32
N GLY A 195 6.31 7.42 2.33
CA GLY A 195 6.53 5.97 2.45
C GLY A 195 6.05 5.20 1.22
N MET A 196 4.83 5.49 0.76
CA MET A 196 4.25 4.87 -0.42
C MET A 196 4.99 5.26 -1.70
N MET A 197 5.43 6.52 -1.85
CA MET A 197 6.22 6.92 -3.03
C MET A 197 7.58 6.21 -3.06
N LEU A 198 8.28 6.13 -1.93
CA LEU A 198 9.53 5.35 -1.84
C LEU A 198 9.30 3.89 -2.24
N TRP A 199 8.21 3.29 -1.77
CA TRP A 199 7.78 1.98 -2.23
C TRP A 199 7.55 1.97 -3.75
N LEU A 200 6.79 2.87 -4.37
CA LEU A 200 6.61 2.86 -5.82
C LEU A 200 7.95 2.96 -6.60
N THR A 201 8.88 3.81 -6.16
CA THR A 201 10.16 4.01 -6.86
C THR A 201 11.04 2.76 -6.97
N HIS A 202 10.86 1.77 -6.08
CA HIS A 202 11.74 0.61 -6.06
C HIS A 202 11.45 -0.41 -7.18
N PHE A 203 10.25 -0.37 -7.77
CA PHE A 203 9.90 -1.27 -8.88
C PHE A 203 10.61 -0.88 -10.17
N PHE A 204 10.79 0.42 -10.41
CA PHE A 204 11.41 0.96 -11.63
C PHE A 204 12.57 1.93 -11.30
N PRO A 205 13.61 1.49 -10.58
CA PRO A 205 14.61 2.37 -9.97
C PRO A 205 15.50 3.10 -11.00
N THR A 206 15.45 2.70 -12.26
CA THR A 206 16.21 3.30 -13.37
C THR A 206 15.45 4.41 -14.07
N GLU A 207 14.14 4.55 -13.86
CA GLU A 207 13.32 5.59 -14.48
C GLU A 207 13.57 6.96 -13.82
N GLU A 208 13.51 8.03 -14.60
CA GLU A 208 13.88 9.37 -14.13
C GLU A 208 12.93 9.89 -13.03
N TRP A 209 11.63 9.58 -13.12
CA TRP A 209 10.69 9.92 -12.06
C TRP A 209 11.02 9.20 -10.75
N ALA A 210 11.39 7.92 -10.82
CA ALA A 210 11.72 7.12 -9.64
C ALA A 210 12.99 7.65 -8.97
N LYS A 211 14.02 8.02 -9.74
CA LYS A 211 15.25 8.65 -9.20
C LYS A 211 14.94 9.98 -8.50
N LEU A 212 14.18 10.85 -9.16
CA LEU A 212 13.86 12.18 -8.62
C LEU A 212 13.01 12.07 -7.34
N GLN A 213 11.94 11.28 -7.37
CA GLN A 213 11.05 11.14 -6.22
C GLN A 213 11.73 10.43 -5.06
N LYS A 214 12.56 9.41 -5.32
CA LYS A 214 13.36 8.75 -4.28
C LYS A 214 14.28 9.73 -3.56
N GLN A 215 14.98 10.58 -4.31
CA GLN A 215 15.85 11.60 -3.73
C GLN A 215 15.06 12.57 -2.85
N ARG A 216 13.99 13.19 -3.39
CA ARG A 216 13.16 14.16 -2.66
C ARG A 216 12.56 13.56 -1.39
N CYS A 217 11.97 12.37 -1.50
CA CYS A 217 11.37 11.66 -0.37
C CYS A 217 12.37 11.40 0.76
N LEU A 218 13.59 10.95 0.44
CA LEU A 218 14.62 10.70 1.46
C LEU A 218 15.10 12.01 2.12
N GLU A 219 15.25 13.08 1.36
CA GLU A 219 15.61 14.41 1.90
C GLU A 219 14.51 14.93 2.84
N THR A 220 13.24 14.84 2.44
CA THR A 220 12.12 15.26 3.28
C THR A 220 11.99 14.41 4.55
N LEU A 221 12.10 13.07 4.46
CA LEU A 221 12.08 12.21 5.65
C LEU A 221 13.20 12.52 6.63
N ASP A 222 14.38 12.92 6.15
CA ASP A 222 15.49 13.28 7.03
C ASP A 222 15.11 14.46 7.93
N SER A 223 14.40 15.46 7.38
CA SER A 223 13.87 16.59 8.15
C SER A 223 12.70 16.24 9.09
N MET A 224 12.00 15.13 8.82
CA MET A 224 10.82 14.70 9.60
C MET A 224 11.19 13.76 10.74
N TRP A 225 12.45 13.33 10.81
CA TRP A 225 12.91 12.39 11.83
C TRP A 225 12.93 13.04 13.21
N ASN A 226 12.18 12.45 14.14
CA ASN A 226 12.20 12.80 15.55
C ASN A 226 13.12 11.84 16.31
N SER A 227 14.00 12.37 17.16
CA SER A 227 14.97 11.58 17.94
C SER A 227 14.32 10.64 18.96
N ALA A 228 13.03 10.78 19.25
CA ALA A 228 12.26 9.82 20.03
C ALA A 228 12.06 8.48 19.30
N GLY A 229 12.29 8.42 17.98
CA GLY A 229 12.20 7.19 17.19
C GLY A 229 11.01 7.14 16.23
N TYR A 230 10.52 8.26 15.72
CA TYR A 230 9.40 8.28 14.76
C TYR A 230 9.57 9.38 13.71
N PHE A 231 8.84 9.29 12.60
CA PHE A 231 8.69 10.38 11.64
C PHE A 231 7.41 11.17 11.93
N CYS A 232 7.54 12.50 12.02
CA CYS A 232 6.37 13.37 12.19
C CYS A 232 5.47 13.35 10.94
N ARG A 233 4.26 13.88 11.07
CA ARG A 233 3.23 13.84 10.02
C ARG A 233 3.65 14.61 8.78
N GLU A 234 4.18 15.82 9.00
CA GLU A 234 4.72 16.74 7.99
C GLU A 234 5.86 17.55 8.60
N PRO A 235 6.79 18.12 7.82
CA PRO A 235 7.92 18.90 8.34
C PRO A 235 7.51 20.04 9.28
N TYR A 236 6.33 20.64 9.08
CA TYR A 236 5.81 21.73 9.91
C TYR A 236 4.91 21.26 11.07
N LEU A 237 4.68 19.95 11.23
CA LEU A 237 3.90 19.34 12.31
C LEU A 237 4.75 18.33 13.12
N PRO A 238 5.85 18.77 13.77
CA PRO A 238 6.86 17.88 14.37
C PRO A 238 6.34 16.94 15.48
N ASP A 239 5.24 17.31 16.13
CA ASP A 239 4.66 16.55 17.24
C ASP A 239 3.51 15.61 16.82
N THR A 240 3.02 15.74 15.58
CA THR A 240 1.94 14.90 15.06
C THR A 240 2.52 13.64 14.45
N ARG A 241 1.94 12.47 14.75
CA ARG A 241 2.38 11.17 14.24
C ARG A 241 1.24 10.17 14.31
N PHE A 242 1.22 9.22 13.39
CA PHE A 242 0.31 8.08 13.41
C PHE A 242 1.10 6.79 13.18
N ALA A 243 0.71 5.72 13.87
CA ALA A 243 1.45 4.46 13.80
C ALA A 243 1.40 3.86 12.40
N PHE A 244 0.20 3.72 11.81
CA PHE A 244 0.02 3.13 10.48
C PHE A 244 0.78 3.88 9.37
N THR A 245 0.89 5.20 9.48
CA THR A 245 1.58 6.03 8.47
C THR A 245 3.09 5.87 8.57
N ASN A 246 3.61 5.78 9.79
CA ASN A 246 5.01 5.47 10.07
C ASN A 246 5.39 4.05 9.62
N PHE A 247 4.51 3.07 9.78
CA PHE A 247 4.72 1.74 9.21
C PHE A 247 4.75 1.77 7.67
N GLY A 248 3.97 2.65 7.02
CA GLY A 248 4.11 2.93 5.59
C GLY A 248 5.48 3.51 5.21
N VAL A 249 6.01 4.44 6.02
CA VAL A 249 7.39 4.96 5.87
C VAL A 249 8.41 3.83 6.00
N SER A 250 8.23 2.95 6.98
CA SER A 250 9.10 1.79 7.18
C SER A 250 9.13 0.88 5.94
N VAL A 251 7.97 0.54 5.38
CA VAL A 251 7.88 -0.25 4.13
C VAL A 251 8.66 0.44 3.00
N GLY A 252 8.44 1.74 2.81
CA GLY A 252 9.14 2.52 1.78
C GLY A 252 10.66 2.54 1.95
N LEU A 253 11.15 2.79 3.17
CA LEU A 253 12.59 2.80 3.50
C LEU A 253 13.25 1.44 3.27
N GLN A 254 12.58 0.35 3.64
CA GLN A 254 13.04 -1.01 3.39
C GLN A 254 13.06 -1.30 1.88
N ALA A 255 12.01 -0.91 1.14
CA ALA A 255 11.93 -1.12 -0.31
C ALA A 255 13.10 -0.48 -1.08
N VAL A 256 13.66 0.63 -0.58
CA VAL A 256 14.81 1.32 -1.20
C VAL A 256 16.15 1.08 -0.50
N CYS A 257 16.20 0.16 0.48
CA CYS A 257 17.37 -0.17 1.30
C CYS A 257 18.00 1.05 2.00
N LYS A 258 17.20 1.89 2.68
CA LYS A 258 17.68 3.10 3.36
C LYS A 258 17.28 3.15 4.83
N MET A 259 18.10 3.83 5.62
CA MET A 259 17.87 4.16 7.02
C MET A 259 17.42 2.95 7.90
N PRO A 260 18.10 1.78 7.84
CA PRO A 260 17.66 0.58 8.56
C PRO A 260 17.59 0.78 10.08
N GLU A 261 18.44 1.65 10.64
CA GLU A 261 18.39 1.98 12.06
C GLU A 261 17.15 2.80 12.44
N ARG A 262 16.69 3.70 11.57
CA ARG A 262 15.44 4.45 11.80
C ARG A 262 14.22 3.52 11.70
N VAL A 263 14.26 2.55 10.80
CA VAL A 263 13.22 1.49 10.71
C VAL A 263 13.13 0.70 12.02
N ARG A 264 14.27 0.30 12.59
CA ARG A 264 14.31 -0.41 13.88
C ARG A 264 13.73 0.45 15.01
N GLN A 265 14.22 1.68 15.16
CA GLN A 265 13.77 2.61 16.21
C GLN A 265 12.28 2.97 16.07
N LEU A 266 11.78 3.05 14.83
CA LEU A 266 10.37 3.24 14.53
C LEU A 266 9.51 2.08 15.02
N ASN A 267 9.89 0.85 14.70
CA ASN A 267 9.16 -0.31 15.19
C ASN A 267 9.18 -0.37 16.74
N GLU A 268 10.35 -0.17 17.36
CA GLU A 268 10.50 -0.12 18.83
C GLU A 268 9.63 0.98 19.47
N TYR A 269 9.57 2.17 18.88
CA TYR A 269 8.74 3.26 19.37
C TYR A 269 7.25 2.88 19.40
N PHE A 270 6.77 2.28 18.31
CA PHE A 270 5.34 1.96 18.16
C PHE A 270 4.89 0.70 18.90
N GLU A 271 5.79 -0.10 19.46
CA GLU A 271 5.42 -1.21 20.36
C GLU A 271 4.65 -0.71 21.61
N SER A 272 5.13 0.39 22.20
CA SER A 272 4.61 0.94 23.45
C SER A 272 3.75 2.19 23.27
N TYR A 273 3.88 2.89 22.14
CA TYR A 273 3.06 4.06 21.83
C TYR A 273 1.57 3.70 21.75
N ARG A 274 0.72 4.56 22.30
CA ARG A 274 -0.73 4.51 22.16
C ARG A 274 -1.22 5.91 21.77
N SER A 275 -2.06 6.00 20.74
CA SER A 275 -2.65 7.28 20.31
C SER A 275 -3.73 7.75 21.28
N GLY A 276 -4.39 6.82 21.98
CA GLY A 276 -5.54 7.11 22.84
C GLY A 276 -6.84 7.36 22.06
N ASP A 277 -6.86 7.03 20.76
CA ASP A 277 -8.01 7.14 19.87
C ASP A 277 -8.30 5.79 19.16
N GLU A 278 -9.17 5.82 18.16
CA GLU A 278 -9.60 4.63 17.42
C GLU A 278 -8.45 3.89 16.71
N TYR A 279 -7.34 4.56 16.38
CA TYR A 279 -6.23 3.94 15.66
C TYR A 279 -5.50 2.88 16.47
N ASP A 280 -5.61 2.88 17.81
CA ASP A 280 -5.05 1.84 18.67
C ASP A 280 -5.71 0.47 18.43
N GLN A 281 -6.96 0.44 17.96
CA GLN A 281 -7.72 -0.79 17.66
C GLN A 281 -8.05 -0.95 16.18
N ALA A 282 -7.80 0.07 15.35
CA ALA A 282 -8.06 -0.01 13.92
C ALA A 282 -7.19 -1.07 13.24
N ALA A 283 -7.81 -1.93 12.44
CA ALA A 283 -7.13 -3.00 11.72
C ALA A 283 -5.97 -2.50 10.84
N ILE A 284 -6.12 -1.30 10.23
CA ILE A 284 -5.07 -0.69 9.39
C ILE A 284 -3.73 -0.57 10.13
N THR A 285 -3.74 -0.17 11.40
CA THR A 285 -2.53 0.00 12.20
C THR A 285 -1.78 -1.32 12.34
N HIS A 286 -2.48 -2.38 12.74
CA HIS A 286 -1.88 -3.67 13.05
C HIS A 286 -1.49 -4.46 11.80
N VAL A 287 -2.21 -4.30 10.69
CA VAL A 287 -1.84 -4.89 9.39
C VAL A 287 -0.61 -4.19 8.79
N MET A 288 -0.56 -2.85 8.89
CA MET A 288 0.61 -2.08 8.46
C MET A 288 1.84 -2.38 9.32
N GLU A 289 1.68 -2.56 10.63
CA GLU A 289 2.72 -3.02 11.55
C GLU A 289 3.30 -4.37 11.11
N CYS A 290 2.43 -5.34 10.80
CA CYS A 290 2.88 -6.63 10.26
C CYS A 290 3.68 -6.45 8.96
N SER A 291 3.24 -5.54 8.10
CA SER A 291 3.92 -5.21 6.83
C SER A 291 5.26 -4.49 7.05
N SER A 292 5.41 -3.74 8.14
CA SER A 292 6.69 -3.14 8.55
C SER A 292 7.68 -4.21 9.01
N HIS A 293 7.23 -5.22 9.76
CA HIS A 293 8.09 -6.31 10.25
C HIS A 293 8.40 -7.35 9.16
N LEU A 294 7.45 -7.65 8.28
CA LEU A 294 7.60 -8.58 7.17
C LEU A 294 7.07 -7.95 5.87
N PRO A 295 7.86 -7.09 5.20
CA PRO A 295 7.41 -6.46 3.95
C PRO A 295 7.10 -7.45 2.84
N GLY A 296 7.86 -8.56 2.78
CA GLY A 296 7.60 -9.67 1.86
C GLY A 296 7.31 -9.21 0.43
N CYS A 297 6.12 -9.58 -0.07
CA CYS A 297 5.58 -9.26 -1.40
C CYS A 297 5.51 -7.78 -1.75
N LEU A 298 5.58 -6.87 -0.76
CA LEU A 298 5.71 -5.44 -1.03
C LEU A 298 7.09 -5.08 -1.63
N ILE A 299 8.11 -5.91 -1.43
CA ILE A 299 9.47 -5.66 -1.93
C ILE A 299 9.81 -6.68 -3.03
N ASN A 300 10.34 -6.20 -4.16
CA ASN A 300 10.77 -7.05 -5.27
C ASN A 300 11.90 -8.04 -4.86
N GLN A 301 12.02 -9.15 -5.59
CA GLN A 301 12.95 -10.23 -5.25
C GLN A 301 14.42 -9.76 -5.24
N THR A 302 14.83 -8.95 -6.22
CA THR A 302 16.20 -8.40 -6.31
C THR A 302 16.59 -7.59 -5.07
N THR A 303 15.65 -6.80 -4.54
CA THR A 303 15.85 -6.05 -3.29
C THR A 303 15.85 -6.98 -2.08
N ARG A 304 15.00 -8.02 -2.04
CA ARG A 304 15.03 -9.02 -0.95
C ARG A 304 16.36 -9.74 -0.86
N GLU A 305 16.95 -10.11 -1.99
CA GLU A 305 18.29 -10.71 -2.06
C GLU A 305 19.37 -9.77 -1.52
N SER A 306 19.24 -8.46 -1.72
CA SER A 306 20.15 -7.46 -1.15
C SER A 306 20.01 -7.30 0.37
N HIS A 307 18.88 -7.73 0.95
CA HIS A 307 18.68 -7.73 2.40
C HIS A 307 19.24 -8.98 3.06
N ASN A 308 19.24 -10.14 2.36
CA ASN A 308 19.64 -11.46 2.86
C ASN A 308 21.16 -11.63 2.92
#